data_AF-A0A7S0T821-F1
#
_entry.id   AF-A0A7S0T821-F1
#
_cell.length_a   1.000
_cell.length_b   1.000
_cell.length_c   1.000
_cell.angle_alpha   90.00
_cell.angle_beta   90.00
_cell.angle_gamma   90.00
#
_symmetry.space_group_name_H-M   'P 1'
#
loop_
_entity.id
_entity.type
_entity.pdbx_description
1 polymer ?
#
loop_
_entity_poly.entity_id
_entity_poly.type
_entity_poly.pdbx_seq_one_letter_code
_entity_poly.pdbx_strand_id
1 'polypeptide(L)'
;DPKQLEDTDIAPDALRQLRESRIREIVLVGRRGPAQAKWTAKELREVLTKLSGVSCHADSAEMVLSTVDKEELGIASNRSARRCYDILREATERACSVSGNKTLSFRFLLTPHAINNAGIQFKRSVLRGPAM
;
A
#
# COMPACT_ATOMS: atom_id res chain seq x y z
N ASP A 1 -4.11 3.74 16.33
CA ASP A 1 -5.12 4.25 17.28
C ASP A 1 -4.93 5.76 17.43
N PRO A 2 -5.99 6.62 17.40
CA PRO A 2 -5.83 8.06 17.64
C PRO A 2 -5.03 8.41 18.90
N LYS A 3 -5.08 7.58 19.95
CA LYS A 3 -4.27 7.79 21.18
C LYS A 3 -2.76 7.82 20.91
N GLN A 4 -2.28 7.04 19.94
CA GLN A 4 -0.85 7.01 19.58
C GLN A 4 -0.36 8.30 18.90
N LEU A 5 -1.28 9.19 18.54
CA LEU A 5 -0.97 10.46 17.90
C LEU A 5 -0.99 11.64 18.88
N GLU A 6 -1.40 11.42 20.14
CA GLU A 6 -1.54 12.49 21.15
C GLU A 6 -0.22 13.19 21.47
N ASP A 7 0.90 12.46 21.42
CA ASP A 7 2.25 12.96 21.71
C ASP A 7 3.01 13.40 20.44
N THR A 8 2.31 13.53 19.30
CA THR A 8 2.91 13.97 18.03
C THR A 8 2.61 15.45 17.75
N ASP A 9 3.24 16.02 16.72
CA ASP A 9 3.00 17.38 16.26
C ASP A 9 1.73 17.53 15.38
N ILE A 10 0.83 16.54 15.41
CA ILE A 10 -0.42 16.58 14.66
C ILE A 10 -1.30 17.76 15.07
N ALA A 11 -1.96 18.38 14.09
CA ALA A 11 -2.91 19.46 14.34
C ALA A 11 -4.04 19.00 15.32
N PRO A 12 -4.34 19.78 16.38
CA PRO A 12 -5.38 19.40 17.36
C PRO A 12 -6.75 19.13 16.73
N ASP A 13 -7.10 19.88 15.69
CA ASP A 13 -8.35 19.69 14.94
C ASP A 13 -8.39 18.36 14.18
N ALA A 14 -7.27 17.95 13.56
CA ALA A 14 -7.16 16.67 12.89
C ALA A 14 -7.26 15.51 13.90
N LEU A 15 -6.59 15.63 15.06
CA LEU A 15 -6.66 14.62 16.12
C LEU A 15 -8.10 14.45 16.65
N ARG A 16 -8.82 15.55 16.88
CA ARG A 16 -10.23 15.52 17.29
C ARG A 16 -11.10 14.79 16.26
N GLN A 17 -10.95 15.09 14.97
CA GLN A 17 -11.69 14.39 13.90
C GLN A 17 -11.32 12.91 13.80
N LEU A 18 -10.04 12.56 13.99
CA LEU A 18 -9.58 11.16 13.95
C LEU A 18 -10.17 10.32 15.09
N ARG A 19 -10.42 10.93 16.27
CA ARG A 19 -11.10 10.26 17.40
C ARG A 19 -12.55 9.86 17.05
N GLU A 20 -13.23 10.65 16.23
CA GLU A 20 -14.62 10.42 15.81
C GLU A 20 -14.74 9.69 14.45
N SER A 21 -13.60 9.41 13.80
CA SER A 21 -13.56 8.87 12.45
C SER A 21 -14.21 7.49 12.33
N ARG A 22 -15.07 7.36 11.31
CA ARG A 22 -15.71 6.11 10.90
C ARG A 22 -14.95 5.36 9.81
N ILE A 23 -13.76 5.83 9.41
CA ILE A 23 -12.95 5.14 8.41
C ILE A 23 -12.50 3.79 8.99
N ARG A 24 -12.85 2.71 8.29
CA ARG A 24 -12.45 1.35 8.62
C ARG A 24 -11.63 0.67 7.54
N GLU A 25 -11.67 1.18 6.31
CA GLU A 25 -10.87 0.66 5.21
C GLU A 25 -10.16 1.80 4.50
N ILE A 26 -8.89 1.56 4.17
CA ILE A 26 -8.09 2.39 3.28
C ILE A 26 -7.58 1.48 2.15
N VAL A 27 -7.81 1.90 0.91
CA VAL A 27 -7.28 1.22 -0.27
C VAL A 27 -6.16 2.09 -0.86
N LEU A 28 -4.92 1.64 -0.75
CA LEU A 28 -3.77 2.28 -1.37
C LEU A 28 -3.67 1.82 -2.81
N VAL A 29 -3.90 2.74 -3.75
CA VAL A 29 -3.95 2.44 -5.18
C VAL A 29 -2.72 2.95 -5.92
N GLY A 30 -2.02 2.04 -6.61
CA GLY A 30 -0.92 2.34 -7.52
C GLY A 30 -1.31 2.14 -8.99
N ARG A 31 -0.96 3.11 -9.85
CA ARG A 31 -1.19 2.99 -11.31
C ARG A 31 -0.25 2.01 -12.02
N ARG A 32 0.91 1.71 -11.41
CA ARG A 32 1.91 0.72 -11.84
C ARG A 32 1.90 -0.47 -10.87
N GLY A 33 2.77 -1.46 -11.08
CA GLY A 33 2.90 -2.65 -10.24
C GLY A 33 3.67 -2.40 -8.93
N PRO A 34 3.72 -3.40 -8.03
CA PRO A 34 4.44 -3.31 -6.76
C PRO A 34 5.95 -3.11 -6.95
N ALA A 35 6.52 -3.57 -8.07
CA ALA A 35 7.93 -3.38 -8.39
C ALA A 35 8.32 -1.91 -8.63
N GLN A 36 7.37 -1.05 -9.03
CA GLN A 36 7.63 0.38 -9.29
C GLN A 36 7.21 1.29 -8.13
N ALA A 37 6.74 0.73 -7.02
CA ALA A 37 6.32 1.52 -5.86
C ALA A 37 7.50 2.32 -5.28
N LYS A 38 7.21 3.55 -4.82
CA LYS A 38 8.24 4.52 -4.40
C LYS A 38 8.33 4.73 -2.89
N TRP A 39 7.77 3.82 -2.10
CA TRP A 39 8.03 3.77 -0.66
C TRP A 39 9.43 3.24 -0.37
N THR A 40 9.91 3.53 0.83
CA THR A 40 11.13 2.95 1.37
C THR A 40 10.84 1.66 2.15
N ALA A 41 11.86 0.82 2.31
CA ALA A 41 11.75 -0.39 3.10
C ALA A 41 11.48 -0.13 4.59
N LYS A 42 11.83 1.06 5.10
CA LYS A 42 11.53 1.45 6.49
C LYS A 42 10.04 1.72 6.63
N GLU A 43 9.50 2.65 5.83
CA GLU A 43 8.08 3.03 5.87
C GLU A 43 7.18 1.80 5.68
N LEU A 44 7.49 0.97 4.68
CA LEU A 44 6.70 -0.23 4.41
C LEU A 44 6.69 -1.19 5.59
N ARG A 45 7.83 -1.43 6.26
CA ARG A 45 7.85 -2.28 7.46
C ARG A 45 7.04 -1.69 8.60
N GLU A 46 7.17 -0.39 8.83
CA GLU A 46 6.42 0.27 9.90
C GLU A 46 4.90 0.15 9.68
N VAL A 47 4.43 0.37 8.45
CA VAL A 47 3.03 0.16 8.09
C VAL A 47 2.60 -1.29 8.34
N LEU A 48 3.40 -2.26 7.89
CA LEU A 48 3.04 -3.67 7.96
C LEU A 48 3.13 -4.28 9.37
N THR A 49 3.94 -3.71 10.28
CA THR A 49 4.21 -4.34 11.59
C THR A 49 3.88 -3.50 12.81
N LYS A 50 3.82 -2.16 12.69
CA LYS A 50 3.63 -1.26 13.84
C LYS A 50 2.22 -0.69 13.96
N LEU A 51 1.37 -0.84 12.93
CA LEU A 51 -0.01 -0.34 12.97
C LEU A 51 -0.91 -1.28 13.79
N SER A 52 -1.08 -0.98 15.07
CA SER A 52 -1.95 -1.73 15.96
C SER A 52 -3.43 -1.63 15.53
N GLY A 53 -4.10 -2.79 15.49
CA GLY A 53 -5.51 -2.88 15.12
C GLY A 53 -5.81 -2.68 13.63
N VAL A 54 -4.78 -2.60 12.77
CA VAL A 54 -4.93 -2.48 11.31
C VAL A 54 -4.40 -3.75 10.63
N SER A 55 -5.28 -4.44 9.90
CA SER A 55 -4.91 -5.56 9.04
C SER A 55 -4.42 -5.03 7.69
N CYS A 56 -3.11 -5.04 7.49
CA CYS A 56 -2.48 -4.65 6.23
C CYS A 56 -2.32 -5.88 5.32
N HIS A 57 -2.86 -5.84 4.11
CA HIS A 57 -2.77 -6.96 3.17
C HIS A 57 -2.69 -6.49 1.71
N ALA A 58 -1.98 -7.24 0.89
CA ALA A 58 -2.16 -7.22 -0.55
C ALA A 58 -2.71 -8.59 -0.96
N ASP A 59 -3.49 -8.65 -2.04
CA ASP A 59 -3.91 -9.93 -2.60
C ASP A 59 -2.69 -10.60 -3.27
N SER A 60 -2.57 -11.93 -3.19
CA SER A 60 -1.55 -12.69 -3.93
C SER A 60 -1.58 -12.39 -5.44
N ALA A 61 -2.76 -12.07 -6.00
CA ALA A 61 -2.90 -11.65 -7.40
C ALA A 61 -2.16 -10.34 -7.72
N GLU A 62 -1.95 -9.48 -6.73
CA GLU A 62 -1.23 -8.21 -6.87
C GLU A 62 0.30 -8.41 -6.86
N MET A 63 0.78 -9.58 -6.41
CA MET A 63 2.22 -9.92 -6.37
C MET A 63 2.73 -10.62 -7.65
N VAL A 64 1.86 -10.81 -8.64
CA VAL A 64 2.24 -11.44 -9.92
C VAL A 64 3.06 -10.48 -10.76
N LEU A 65 4.34 -10.80 -10.96
CA LEU A 65 5.27 -9.99 -11.76
C LEU A 65 5.14 -10.25 -13.26
N SER A 66 4.93 -9.19 -14.03
CA SER A 66 5.10 -9.19 -15.49
C SER A 66 6.59 -9.24 -15.89
N THR A 67 6.87 -9.39 -17.18
CA THR A 67 8.24 -9.31 -17.71
C THR A 67 8.90 -7.98 -17.38
N VAL A 68 8.18 -6.86 -17.54
CA VAL A 68 8.68 -5.51 -17.24
C VAL A 68 8.99 -5.35 -15.75
N ASP A 69 8.19 -5.97 -14.87
CA ASP A 69 8.48 -5.93 -13.43
C ASP A 69 9.77 -6.68 -13.08
N LYS A 70 9.98 -7.86 -13.69
CA LYS A 70 11.20 -8.65 -13.47
C LYS A 70 12.45 -7.92 -13.96
N GLU A 71 12.36 -7.25 -15.09
CA GLU A 71 13.43 -6.39 -15.61
C GLU A 71 13.74 -5.24 -14.64
N GLU A 72 12.73 -4.50 -14.18
CA GLU A 72 12.88 -3.41 -13.20
C GLU A 72 13.55 -3.87 -11.91
N LEU A 73 13.13 -5.01 -11.37
CA LEU A 73 13.71 -5.58 -10.14
C LEU A 73 15.11 -6.19 -10.37
N GLY A 74 15.47 -6.48 -11.62
CA GLY A 74 16.78 -6.96 -12.03
C GLY A 74 17.83 -5.85 -12.16
N ILE A 75 17.41 -4.60 -12.33
CA ILE A 75 18.31 -3.44 -12.45
C ILE A 75 19.07 -3.23 -11.13
N ALA A 76 20.41 -3.19 -11.20
CA ALA A 76 21.26 -3.07 -10.02
C ALA A 76 21.02 -1.78 -9.20
N SER A 77 20.65 -0.67 -9.84
CA SER A 77 20.29 0.58 -9.15
C SER A 77 18.94 0.50 -8.42
N ASN A 78 18.09 -0.48 -8.73
CA ASN A 78 16.75 -0.65 -8.16
C ASN A 78 16.71 -1.63 -6.98
N ARG A 79 17.83 -1.89 -6.31
CA ARG A 79 17.89 -2.81 -5.15
C ARG A 79 16.90 -2.45 -4.04
N SER A 80 16.66 -1.17 -3.82
CA SER A 80 15.69 -0.67 -2.85
C SER A 80 14.26 -1.06 -3.23
N ALA A 81 13.89 -0.95 -4.50
CA ALA A 81 12.58 -1.39 -5.00
C ALA A 81 12.41 -2.91 -4.85
N ARG A 82 13.43 -3.69 -5.21
CA ARG A 82 13.45 -5.15 -4.99
C ARG A 82 13.23 -5.51 -3.52
N ARG A 83 13.94 -4.83 -2.61
CA ARG A 83 13.77 -5.08 -1.17
C ARG A 83 12.35 -4.76 -0.71
N CYS A 84 11.73 -3.69 -1.21
CA CYS A 84 10.36 -3.34 -0.86
C CYS A 84 9.35 -4.37 -1.41
N TYR A 85 9.54 -4.82 -2.65
CA TYR A 85 8.74 -5.90 -3.23
C TYR A 85 8.81 -7.17 -2.38
N ASP A 86 10.01 -7.60 -2.00
CA ASP A 86 10.18 -8.81 -1.18
C ASP A 86 9.46 -8.68 0.18
N ILE A 87 9.55 -7.52 0.84
CA ILE A 87 8.84 -7.25 2.11
C ILE A 87 7.32 -7.37 1.93
N LEU A 88 6.77 -6.77 0.87
CA LEU A 88 5.34 -6.79 0.62
C LEU A 88 4.84 -8.20 0.27
N ARG A 89 5.61 -8.95 -0.53
CA ARG A 89 5.31 -10.35 -0.86
C ARG A 89 5.32 -11.23 0.39
N GLU A 90 6.37 -11.15 1.21
CA GLU A 90 6.47 -11.88 2.48
C GLU A 90 5.31 -11.54 3.43
N ALA A 91 4.83 -10.30 3.43
CA ALA A 91 3.69 -9.90 4.26
C ALA A 91 2.37 -10.43 3.72
N THR A 92 2.21 -10.47 2.39
CA THR A 92 1.04 -11.05 1.71
C THR A 92 0.88 -12.54 2.04
N GLU A 93 1.98 -13.29 2.00
CA GLU A 93 2.00 -14.72 2.35
C GLU A 93 1.67 -14.97 3.83
N ARG A 94 2.00 -14.02 4.71
CA ARG A 94 1.76 -14.11 6.16
C ARG A 94 0.39 -13.59 6.62
N ALA A 95 -0.38 -12.92 5.76
CA ALA A 95 -1.56 -12.14 6.15
C ALA A 95 -2.74 -12.98 6.71
N CYS A 96 -2.62 -14.30 6.81
CA CYS A 96 -3.66 -15.22 7.29
C CYS A 96 -4.06 -15.11 8.77
N SER A 97 -3.52 -14.19 9.59
CA SER A 97 -3.65 -14.27 11.06
C SER A 97 -3.96 -12.99 11.83
N VAL A 98 -4.14 -11.83 11.19
CA VAL A 98 -4.33 -10.55 11.92
C VAL A 98 -5.79 -10.10 11.86
N SER A 99 -6.51 -10.27 12.97
CA SER A 99 -7.86 -9.73 13.19
C SER A 99 -7.79 -8.29 13.71
N GLY A 100 -7.68 -7.32 12.79
CA GLY A 100 -7.86 -5.89 13.07
C GLY A 100 -9.30 -5.44 12.75
N ASN A 101 -9.77 -4.37 13.40
CA ASN A 101 -11.07 -3.76 13.08
C ASN A 101 -10.97 -2.70 11.95
N LYS A 102 -9.77 -2.48 11.43
CA LYS A 102 -9.46 -1.60 10.31
C LYS A 102 -8.60 -2.35 9.29
N THR A 103 -8.73 -2.02 8.02
CA THR A 103 -7.99 -2.63 6.93
C THR A 103 -7.22 -1.60 6.11
N LEU A 104 -6.02 -1.98 5.68
CA LEU A 104 -5.25 -1.29 4.65
C LEU A 104 -4.97 -2.30 3.53
N SER A 105 -5.58 -2.08 2.37
CA SER A 105 -5.38 -2.93 1.20
C SER A 105 -4.50 -2.24 0.15
N PHE A 106 -3.58 -2.98 -0.46
CA PHE A 106 -2.76 -2.49 -1.57
C PHE A 106 -3.31 -3.02 -2.89
N ARG A 107 -3.57 -2.11 -3.84
CA ARG A 107 -4.09 -2.43 -5.17
C ARG A 107 -3.23 -1.77 -6.24
N PHE A 108 -2.82 -2.51 -7.26
CA PHE A 108 -1.93 -2.02 -8.29
C PHE A 108 -2.56 -2.10 -9.67
N LEU A 109 -1.88 -1.49 -10.66
CA LEU A 109 -2.34 -1.43 -12.04
C LEU A 109 -3.74 -0.82 -12.15
N LEU A 110 -4.07 0.17 -11.32
CA LEU A 110 -5.34 0.89 -11.36
C LEU A 110 -5.09 2.39 -11.49
N THR A 111 -5.66 2.98 -12.53
CA THR A 111 -5.64 4.43 -12.74
C THR A 111 -6.99 5.02 -12.40
N PRO A 112 -7.08 6.07 -11.56
CA PRO A 112 -8.34 6.75 -11.30
C PRO A 112 -8.84 7.39 -12.59
N HIS A 113 -10.04 7.03 -13.02
CA HIS A 113 -10.63 7.50 -14.27
C HIS A 113 -11.64 8.62 -14.04
N ALA A 114 -12.47 8.49 -13.00
CA ALA A 114 -13.47 9.48 -12.63
C ALA A 114 -13.76 9.43 -11.13
N ILE A 115 -14.20 10.55 -10.58
CA ILE A 115 -14.73 10.66 -9.22
C ILE A 115 -16.15 11.19 -9.35
N ASN A 116 -17.10 10.53 -8.70
CA ASN A 116 -18.50 10.91 -8.68
C ASN A 116 -19.11 10.61 -7.31
N ASN A 117 -20.43 10.86 -7.17
CA ASN A 117 -21.14 10.67 -5.89
C ASN A 117 -21.16 9.22 -5.39
N ALA A 118 -20.93 8.24 -6.27
CA ALA A 118 -20.81 6.83 -5.89
C ALA A 118 -19.37 6.41 -5.54
N GLY A 119 -18.38 7.30 -5.70
CA GLY A 119 -16.99 7.06 -5.37
C GLY A 119 -16.03 7.24 -6.55
N ILE A 120 -14.95 6.46 -6.54
CA ILE A 120 -13.88 6.54 -7.55
C ILE A 120 -14.01 5.37 -8.51
N GLN A 121 -14.05 5.66 -9.81
CA GLN A 121 -13.98 4.66 -10.86
C GLN A 121 -12.54 4.47 -11.29
N PHE A 122 -12.06 3.22 -11.28
CA PHE A 122 -10.70 2.88 -11.72
C PHE A 122 -10.73 2.16 -13.07
N LYS A 123 -9.72 2.42 -13.89
CA LYS A 123 -9.42 1.63 -15.09
C LYS A 123 -8.18 0.79 -14.84
N ARG A 124 -8.20 -0.47 -15.30
CA ARG A 124 -7.04 -1.36 -15.21
C ARG A 124 -5.97 -0.92 -16.22
N SER A 125 -4.75 -0.75 -15.71
CA SER A 125 -3.55 -0.42 -16.47
C SER A 125 -2.78 -1.68 -16.83
N VAL A 126 -1.96 -1.57 -17.87
CA VAL A 126 -0.95 -2.58 -18.22
C VAL A 126 0.37 -1.84 -18.37
N LEU A 127 1.44 -2.38 -17.79
CA LEU A 127 2.78 -1.83 -17.97
C LEU A 127 3.22 -2.00 -19.41
N ARG A 128 3.73 -0.91 -20.01
CA ARG A 128 4.30 -0.88 -21.36
C ARG A 128 5.59 -0.07 -21.33
N GLY A 129 6.48 -0.34 -22.27
CA GLY A 129 7.79 0.31 -22.37
C GLY A 129 8.85 -0.36 -21.50
N PRO A 130 10.11 0.13 -21.57
CA PRO A 130 11.22 -0.46 -20.85
C PRO A 130 11.08 -0.27 -19.34
N ALA A 131 11.75 -1.14 -18.57
CA ALA A 131 12.01 -0.90 -17.16
C ALA A 131 12.76 0.44 -16.96
N MET A 132 12.49 1.12 -15.86
CA MET A 132 13.07 2.43 -15.51
C MET A 132 14.12 2.35 -14.41
#